data_AF-A0A368EQ92-F1
#
_entry.id   AF-A0A368EQ92-F1
#
_cell.length_a   1.000
_cell.length_b   1.000
_cell.length_c   1.000
_cell.angle_alpha   90.00
_cell.angle_beta   90.00
_cell.angle_gamma   90.00
#
_symmetry.space_group_name_H-M   'P 1'
#
loop_
_entity.id
_entity.type
_entity.pdbx_description
1 polymer ?
#
loop_
_entity_poly.entity_id
_entity_poly.type
_entity_poly.pdbx_seq_one_letter_code
_entity_poly.pdbx_strand_id
1 'polypeptide(L)'
;MGYYYTLIKILHIIGMASWFGVALSISIILSKKDTKDYRLILDLMTKVEMPASFFMPLTGVLMMIENTNFLTMSWLHIKIMISLLAIVFTHLSRAHLIHSDLQNPDYLNKFLFYRNLSLFSLLIVIIFVGYK
;
A
#
# COMPACT_ATOMS: atom_id res chain seq x y z
N MET A 1 22.64 -10.49 -14.76
CA MET A 1 21.70 -9.36 -14.89
C MET A 1 20.24 -9.78 -15.12
N GLY A 2 19.92 -10.92 -15.75
CA GLY A 2 18.51 -11.30 -15.98
C GLY A 2 17.74 -11.84 -14.76
N TYR A 3 18.39 -12.65 -13.92
CA TYR A 3 17.72 -13.37 -12.83
C TYR A 3 17.37 -12.48 -11.63
N TYR A 4 18.32 -11.65 -11.17
CA TYR A 4 18.12 -10.75 -10.02
C TYR A 4 17.04 -9.70 -10.28
N TYR A 5 17.12 -8.98 -11.40
CA TYR A 5 16.06 -8.08 -11.88
C TYR A 5 14.68 -8.74 -11.94
N THR A 6 14.58 -9.94 -12.52
CA THR A 6 13.31 -10.66 -12.63
C THR A 6 12.75 -11.03 -11.25
N LEU A 7 13.61 -11.44 -10.33
CA LEU A 7 13.23 -11.78 -8.96
C LEU A 7 12.73 -10.55 -8.20
N ILE A 8 13.43 -9.41 -8.30
CA ILE A 8 12.96 -8.15 -7.70
C ILE A 8 11.61 -7.73 -8.32
N LYS A 9 11.44 -7.90 -9.63
CA LYS A 9 10.19 -7.60 -10.33
C LYS A 9 9.01 -8.44 -9.84
N ILE A 10 9.22 -9.74 -9.67
CA ILE A 10 8.20 -10.65 -9.12
C ILE A 10 7.85 -10.24 -7.68
N LEU A 11 8.86 -10.00 -6.83
CA LEU A 11 8.63 -9.55 -5.45
C LEU A 11 7.86 -8.23 -5.40
N HIS A 12 8.18 -7.29 -6.28
CA HIS A 12 7.48 -6.02 -6.38
C HIS A 12 6.00 -6.20 -6.75
N ILE A 13 5.69 -7.06 -7.72
CA ILE A 13 4.30 -7.34 -8.13
C ILE A 13 3.52 -8.03 -7.01
N ILE A 14 4.12 -9.04 -6.36
CA ILE A 14 3.49 -9.76 -5.25
C ILE A 14 3.24 -8.80 -4.08
N GLY A 15 4.21 -7.96 -3.73
CA GLY A 15 4.07 -6.93 -2.70
C GLY A 15 2.94 -5.95 -3.00
N MET A 16 2.86 -5.47 -4.25
CA MET A 16 1.81 -4.55 -4.70
C MET A 16 0.42 -5.18 -4.61
N ALA A 17 0.27 -6.40 -5.12
CA ALA A 17 -1.00 -7.12 -5.11
C ALA A 17 -1.46 -7.44 -3.68
N SER A 18 -0.52 -7.85 -2.81
CA SER A 18 -0.77 -8.14 -1.40
C SER A 18 -1.21 -6.89 -0.65
N TRP A 19 -0.50 -5.77 -0.83
CA TRP A 19 -0.87 -4.49 -0.22
C TRP A 19 -2.25 -4.03 -0.68
N PHE A 20 -2.48 -3.97 -1.99
CA PHE A 20 -3.76 -3.53 -2.55
C PHE A 20 -4.92 -4.43 -2.12
N GLY A 21 -4.74 -5.75 -2.17
CA GLY A 21 -5.77 -6.73 -1.81
C GLY A 21 -6.19 -6.63 -0.34
N VAL A 22 -5.23 -6.49 0.58
CA VAL A 22 -5.53 -6.30 2.01
C VAL A 22 -6.15 -4.92 2.27
N ALA A 23 -5.64 -3.88 1.63
CA ALA A 23 -6.20 -2.53 1.68
C ALA A 23 -7.70 -2.54 1.31
N LEU A 24 -8.03 -3.21 0.20
CA LEU A 24 -9.38 -3.31 -0.35
C LEU A 24 -10.28 -4.18 0.54
N SER A 25 -9.80 -5.36 0.95
CA SER A 25 -10.59 -6.32 1.73
C SER A 25 -11.09 -5.72 3.04
N ILE A 26 -10.21 -5.05 3.78
CA ILE A 26 -10.56 -4.35 5.02
C ILE A 26 -11.55 -3.21 4.75
N SER A 27 -11.37 -2.46 3.66
CA SER A 27 -12.31 -1.39 3.29
C SER A 27 -13.73 -1.94 3.06
N ILE A 28 -13.84 -3.10 2.40
CA ILE A 28 -15.11 -3.79 2.16
C ILE A 28 -15.72 -4.31 3.47
N ILE A 29 -14.91 -4.92 4.35
CA ILE A 29 -15.37 -5.45 5.65
C ILE A 29 -15.93 -4.31 6.51
N LEU A 30 -15.16 -3.23 6.71
CA LEU A 30 -15.62 -2.11 7.54
C LEU A 30 -16.74 -1.28 6.89
N SER A 31 -16.84 -1.24 5.56
CA SER A 31 -17.97 -0.59 4.88
C SER A 31 -19.32 -1.22 5.23
N LYS A 32 -19.34 -2.50 5.65
CA LYS A 32 -20.55 -3.19 6.12
C LYS A 32 -20.88 -2.88 7.58
N LYS A 33 -20.12 -1.99 8.23
CA LYS A 33 -20.17 -1.68 9.67
C LYS A 33 -20.00 -2.91 10.57
N ASP A 34 -19.39 -3.97 10.05
CA ASP A 34 -19.05 -5.13 10.85
C ASP A 34 -17.71 -4.90 11.55
N THR A 35 -17.78 -4.39 12.79
CA THR A 35 -16.61 -4.14 13.62
C THR A 35 -16.23 -5.34 14.49
N LYS A 36 -16.95 -6.48 14.39
CA LYS A 36 -16.67 -7.68 15.20
C LYS A 36 -15.29 -8.27 14.90
N ASP A 37 -14.76 -8.02 13.71
CA ASP A 37 -13.48 -8.53 13.23
C ASP A 37 -12.30 -7.56 13.44
N TYR A 38 -12.39 -6.64 14.40
CA TYR A 38 -11.32 -5.68 14.70
C TYR A 38 -9.93 -6.32 14.82
N ARG A 39 -9.82 -7.45 15.52
CA ARG A 39 -8.56 -8.19 15.68
C ARG A 39 -8.02 -8.70 14.34
N LEU A 40 -8.90 -9.22 13.49
CA LEU A 40 -8.52 -9.71 12.16
C LEU A 40 -8.02 -8.55 11.28
N ILE A 41 -8.72 -7.41 11.30
CA ILE A 41 -8.32 -6.21 10.56
C ILE A 41 -6.94 -5.74 11.00
N LEU A 42 -6.71 -5.63 12.31
CA LEU A 42 -5.43 -5.20 12.86
C LEU A 42 -4.31 -6.18 12.52
N ASP A 43 -4.58 -7.49 12.55
CA ASP A 43 -3.64 -8.54 12.18
C ASP A 43 -3.27 -8.47 10.70
N LEU A 44 -4.24 -8.34 9.80
CA LEU A 44 -4.02 -8.20 8.36
C LEU A 44 -3.19 -6.94 8.05
N MET A 45 -3.49 -5.82 8.69
CA MET A 45 -2.70 -4.60 8.53
C MET A 45 -1.26 -4.77 9.03
N THR A 46 -1.08 -5.40 10.18
CA THR A 46 0.25 -5.49 10.82
C THR A 46 1.13 -6.55 10.16
N LYS A 47 0.56 -7.70 9.78
CA LYS A 47 1.31 -8.85 9.26
C LYS A 47 1.48 -8.84 7.74
N VAL A 48 0.61 -8.14 7.01
CA VAL A 48 0.62 -8.15 5.54
C VAL A 48 0.81 -6.76 4.97
N GLU A 49 -0.05 -5.81 5.34
CA GLU A 49 -0.04 -4.46 4.76
C GLU A 49 1.25 -3.70 5.06
N MET A 50 1.71 -3.70 6.32
CA MET A 50 2.91 -2.99 6.76
C MET A 50 4.21 -3.52 6.15
N PRO A 51 4.47 -4.84 6.11
CA PRO A 51 5.61 -5.37 5.35
C PRO A 51 5.52 -5.01 3.86
N ALA A 52 4.35 -5.22 3.24
CA ALA A 52 4.17 -4.95 1.81
C ALA A 52 4.39 -3.47 1.47
N SER A 53 3.91 -2.56 2.31
CA SER A 53 4.07 -1.12 2.15
C SER A 53 5.53 -0.69 2.26
N PHE A 54 6.34 -1.34 3.10
CA PHE A 54 7.79 -1.07 3.19
C PHE A 54 8.57 -1.65 2.00
N PHE A 55 8.31 -2.90 1.63
CA PHE A 55 9.04 -3.59 0.55
C PHE A 55 8.78 -2.97 -0.82
N MET A 56 7.63 -2.35 -1.03
CA MET A 56 7.23 -1.79 -2.31
C MET A 56 8.13 -0.63 -2.81
N PRO A 57 8.33 0.47 -2.06
CA PRO A 57 9.31 1.49 -2.44
C PRO A 57 10.73 0.95 -2.47
N LEU A 58 11.09 0.09 -1.50
CA LEU A 58 12.44 -0.47 -1.40
C LEU A 58 12.81 -1.25 -2.66
N THR A 59 11.95 -2.17 -3.11
CA THR A 59 12.17 -2.93 -4.35
C THR A 59 12.22 -2.01 -5.58
N GLY A 60 11.44 -0.93 -5.61
CA GLY A 60 11.53 0.10 -6.64
C GLY A 60 12.90 0.79 -6.69
N VAL A 61 13.46 1.15 -5.53
CA VAL A 61 14.81 1.73 -5.41
C VAL A 61 15.90 0.70 -5.78
N LEU A 62 15.77 -0.56 -5.34
CA LEU A 62 16.71 -1.62 -5.68
C LEU A 62 16.80 -1.87 -7.19
N MET A 63 15.67 -1.81 -7.91
CA MET A 63 15.69 -1.88 -9.37
C MET A 63 16.50 -0.73 -10.01
N MET A 64 16.45 0.48 -9.43
CA MET A 64 17.23 1.63 -9.92
C MET A 64 18.72 1.48 -9.65
N ILE A 65 19.09 0.87 -8.53
CA ILE A 65 20.48 0.59 -8.18
C ILE A 65 21.05 -0.45 -9.15
N GLU A 66 20.27 -1.49 -9.50
CA GLU A 66 20.69 -2.52 -10.46
C GLU A 66 20.81 -1.97 -11.89
N ASN A 67 19.89 -1.11 -12.31
CA ASN A 67 19.92 -0.48 -13.63
C ASN A 67 19.78 1.04 -13.50
N THR A 68 20.93 1.71 -13.50
CA THR A 68 21.03 3.16 -13.34
C THR A 68 20.36 3.96 -14.45
N ASN A 69 20.07 3.36 -15.61
CA ASN A 69 19.25 3.99 -16.65
C ASN A 69 17.83 4.32 -16.15
N PHE A 70 17.34 3.65 -15.12
CA PHE A 70 16.06 3.99 -14.50
C PHE A 70 16.10 5.30 -13.69
N LEU A 71 17.28 5.80 -13.30
CA LEU A 71 17.41 7.10 -12.62
C LEU A 71 17.08 8.26 -13.56
N THR A 72 17.29 8.13 -14.86
CA THR A 72 16.95 9.18 -15.83
C THR A 72 15.45 9.20 -16.18
N MET A 73 14.72 8.16 -15.78
CA MET A 73 13.30 8.02 -16.06
C MET A 73 12.43 8.72 -15.02
N SER A 74 11.94 9.92 -15.34
CA SER A 74 11.10 10.74 -14.43
C SER A 74 9.87 10.01 -13.87
N TRP A 75 9.28 9.08 -14.63
CA TRP A 75 8.10 8.31 -14.21
C TRP A 75 8.36 7.43 -12.99
N LEU A 76 9.60 6.94 -12.83
CA LEU A 76 9.95 6.02 -11.76
C LEU A 76 10.11 6.76 -10.42
N HIS A 77 10.60 8.01 -10.45
CA HIS A 77 10.60 8.91 -9.29
C HIS A 77 9.19 9.27 -8.83
N ILE A 78 8.29 9.57 -9.78
CA ILE A 78 6.88 9.86 -9.49
C ILE A 78 6.21 8.66 -8.83
N LYS A 79 6.46 7.45 -9.35
CA LYS A 79 5.95 6.21 -8.76
C LYS A 79 6.39 6.03 -7.31
N ILE A 80 7.68 6.26 -7.01
CA ILE A 80 8.22 6.16 -5.65
C ILE A 80 7.57 7.21 -4.73
N MET A 81 7.44 8.47 -5.18
CA MET A 81 6.78 9.52 -4.42
C MET A 81 5.33 9.16 -4.07
N ILE A 82 4.54 8.70 -5.04
CA ILE A 82 3.14 8.29 -4.81
C ILE A 82 3.07 7.08 -3.88
N SER A 83 4.03 6.15 -3.99
CA SER A 83 4.11 4.98 -3.11
C SER A 83 4.41 5.38 -1.66
N LEU A 84 5.31 6.34 -1.43
CA LEU A 84 5.56 6.91 -0.10
C LEU A 84 4.32 7.63 0.45
N LEU A 85 3.58 8.31 -0.41
CA LEU A 85 2.34 8.98 -0.03
C LEU A 85 1.26 7.96 0.39
N ALA A 86 1.15 6.84 -0.32
CA ALA A 86 0.29 5.72 0.07
C ALA A 86 0.66 5.13 1.44
N ILE A 87 1.97 5.02 1.75
CA ILE A 87 2.45 4.57 3.06
C ILE A 87 1.95 5.50 4.16
N VAL A 88 2.10 6.81 3.99
CA VAL A 88 1.63 7.81 4.96
C VAL A 88 0.14 7.62 5.24
N PHE A 89 -0.68 7.46 4.21
CA PHE A 89 -2.11 7.22 4.38
C PHE A 89 -2.43 5.90 5.07
N THR A 90 -1.70 4.82 4.75
CA THR A 90 -1.83 3.54 5.46
C THR A 90 -1.50 3.70 6.96
N HIS A 91 -0.46 4.45 7.32
CA HIS A 91 -0.14 4.72 8.74
C HIS A 91 -1.19 5.59 9.44
N LEU A 92 -1.70 6.63 8.77
CA LEU A 92 -2.74 7.49 9.34
C LEU A 92 -4.06 6.73 9.56
N SER A 93 -4.42 5.86 8.60
CA SER A 93 -5.54 4.93 8.73
C SER A 93 -5.31 3.99 9.91
N ARG A 94 -4.14 3.36 10.01
CA ARG A 94 -3.78 2.48 11.15
C ARG A 94 -3.84 3.19 12.50
N ALA A 95 -3.36 4.44 12.57
CA ALA A 95 -3.36 5.21 13.80
C ALA A 95 -4.78 5.41 14.33
N HIS A 96 -5.73 5.74 13.45
CA HIS A 96 -7.15 5.83 13.79
C HIS A 96 -7.74 4.47 14.17
N LEU A 97 -7.31 3.38 13.53
CA LEU A 97 -7.76 2.04 13.93
C LEU A 97 -7.35 1.71 15.37
N ILE A 98 -6.10 1.99 15.75
CA ILE A 98 -5.54 1.59 17.06
C ILE A 98 -5.98 2.51 18.20
N HIS A 99 -6.11 3.81 17.94
CA HIS A 99 -6.28 4.82 19.00
C HIS A 99 -7.67 5.45 19.04
N SER A 100 -8.60 5.04 18.16
CA SER A 100 -9.94 5.61 18.11
C SER A 100 -11.02 4.54 18.23
N ASP A 101 -12.13 4.91 18.86
CA ASP A 101 -13.31 4.05 18.93
C ASP A 101 -14.05 4.06 17.59
N LEU A 102 -13.93 2.97 16.84
CA LEU A 102 -14.57 2.78 15.54
C LEU A 102 -16.09 2.64 15.63
N GLN A 103 -16.66 2.48 16.83
CA GLN A 103 -18.11 2.59 17.02
C GLN A 103 -18.60 4.02 16.82
N ASN A 104 -17.72 5.01 17.00
CA ASN A 104 -18.02 6.38 16.66
C ASN A 104 -17.94 6.57 15.12
N PRO A 105 -19.03 7.04 14.49
CA PRO A 105 -19.09 7.21 13.04
C PRO A 105 -18.03 8.18 12.50
N ASP A 106 -17.63 9.21 13.27
CA ASP A 106 -16.65 10.20 12.82
C ASP A 106 -15.25 9.60 12.70
N TYR A 107 -14.86 8.77 13.68
CA TYR A 107 -13.56 8.09 13.64
C TYR A 107 -13.53 7.01 12.57
N LEU A 108 -14.63 6.27 12.39
CA LEU A 108 -14.76 5.31 11.29
C LEU A 108 -14.65 6.00 9.93
N ASN A 109 -15.30 7.15 9.73
CA ASN A 109 -15.24 7.90 8.48
C ASN A 109 -13.82 8.41 8.21
N LYS A 110 -13.09 8.91 9.23
CA LYS A 110 -11.69 9.31 9.08
C LYS A 110 -10.78 8.12 8.74
N PHE A 111 -10.97 6.98 9.41
CA PHE A 111 -10.26 5.74 9.10
C PHE A 111 -10.45 5.36 7.62
N LEU A 112 -11.70 5.30 7.16
CA LEU A 112 -12.07 4.96 5.77
C LEU A 112 -11.57 6.01 4.77
N PHE A 113 -11.55 7.28 5.13
CA PHE A 113 -11.03 8.35 4.28
C PHE A 113 -9.55 8.15 3.96
N TYR A 114 -8.70 7.99 4.98
CA TYR A 114 -7.27 7.73 4.77
C TYR A 114 -7.03 6.41 4.04
N ARG A 115 -7.84 5.38 4.34
CA ARG A 115 -7.81 4.08 3.65
C ARG A 115 -8.05 4.22 2.16
N ASN A 116 -9.10 4.95 1.77
CA ASN A 116 -9.47 5.17 0.38
C ASN A 116 -8.42 6.01 -0.36
N LEU A 117 -7.80 6.98 0.31
CA LEU A 117 -6.66 7.73 -0.25
C LEU A 117 -5.43 6.85 -0.48
N SER A 118 -5.13 5.91 0.44
CA SER A 118 -4.09 4.90 0.21
C SER A 118 -4.43 4.02 -1.00
N LEU A 119 -5.66 3.47 -1.06
CA LEU A 119 -6.13 2.67 -2.20
C LEU A 119 -6.07 3.41 -3.54
N PHE A 120 -6.49 4.67 -3.56
CA PHE A 120 -6.42 5.50 -4.75
C PHE A 120 -4.98 5.72 -5.21
N SER A 121 -4.07 6.00 -4.27
CA SER A 121 -2.64 6.16 -4.55
C SER A 121 -2.04 4.87 -5.11
N LEU A 122 -2.41 3.71 -4.54
CA LEU A 122 -1.98 2.39 -5.04
C LEU A 122 -2.54 2.10 -6.43
N LEU A 123 -3.81 2.43 -6.69
CA LEU A 123 -4.41 2.27 -8.00
C LEU A 123 -3.66 3.09 -9.07
N ILE A 124 -3.31 4.34 -8.75
CA ILE A 124 -2.50 5.18 -9.64
C ILE A 124 -1.16 4.48 -9.93
N VAL A 125 -0.46 4.00 -8.91
CA VAL A 125 0.81 3.28 -9.09
C VAL A 125 0.64 2.04 -9.98
N ILE A 126 -0.42 1.25 -9.79
CA ILE A 126 -0.72 0.07 -10.61
C ILE A 126 -0.94 0.47 -12.08
N ILE A 127 -1.75 1.50 -12.32
CA ILE A 127 -2.01 2.01 -13.67
C ILE A 127 -0.70 2.45 -14.33
N PHE A 128 0.12 3.24 -13.62
CA PHE A 128 1.42 3.69 -14.15
C PHE A 128 2.37 2.53 -14.48
N VAL A 129 2.32 1.44 -13.72
CA VAL A 129 3.11 0.23 -13.98
C VAL A 129 2.52 -0.62 -15.12
N GLY A 130 1.21 -0.61 -15.32
CA GLY A 130 0.57 -1.38 -16.40
C GLY A 130 0.71 -0.75 -17.79
N TYR A 131 0.87 0.58 -17.86
CA TYR A 131 0.97 1.32 -19.13
C TYR A 131 2.39 1.39 -19.72
N LYS A 132 3.44 1.01 -18.98
CA LYS A 132 4.85 1.04 -19.41
C LYS A 132 5.57 -0.27 -19.11
#